data_AF-A0A235BVZ8-F1
#
_entry.id   AF-A0A235BVZ8-F1
#
_cell.length_a   1.000
_cell.length_b   1.000
_cell.length_c   1.000
_cell.angle_alpha   90.00
_cell.angle_beta   90.00
_cell.angle_gamma   90.00
#
_symmetry.space_group_name_H-M   'P 1'
#
loop_
_entity.id
_entity.type
_entity.pdbx_description
1 polymer ?
#
loop_
_entity_poly.entity_id
_entity_poly.type
_entity_poly.pdbx_seq_one_letter_code
_entity_poly.pdbx_strand_id
1 'polypeptide(L)'
;MTKWEYKFVWIDIHMNPVLTMARWGVSIPGEKKEREGKDNVERYASELGARGWELVNVISGSDQHGIITKGILFFKRPVGHEV
;
A
#
# COMPACT_ATOMS: atom_id res chain seq x y z
N MET A 1 25.19 14.19 -0.92
CA MET A 1 24.17 13.46 -1.70
C MET A 1 23.33 12.64 -0.73
N THR A 2 22.03 12.86 -0.65
CA THR A 2 21.14 12.15 0.28
C THR A 2 20.94 10.71 -0.20
N LYS A 3 21.17 9.72 0.68
CA LYS A 3 20.87 8.31 0.40
C LYS A 3 19.39 8.06 0.71
N TRP A 4 18.73 7.27 -0.13
CA TRP A 4 17.29 6.98 -0.02
C TRP A 4 17.05 5.48 0.22
N GLU A 5 16.09 5.17 1.07
CA GLU A 5 15.51 3.85 1.25
C GLU A 5 14.14 3.81 0.56
N TYR A 6 13.81 2.68 -0.07
CA TYR A 6 12.56 2.49 -0.80
C TYR A 6 11.74 1.34 -0.24
N LYS A 7 10.42 1.47 -0.29
CA LYS A 7 9.47 0.45 0.13
C LYS A 7 8.31 0.38 -0.87
N PHE A 8 7.90 -0.85 -1.19
CA PHE A 8 6.74 -1.12 -2.03
C PHE A 8 5.65 -1.79 -1.19
N VAL A 9 4.40 -1.39 -1.43
CA VAL A 9 3.23 -1.92 -0.72
C VAL A 9 2.16 -2.23 -1.77
N TRP A 10 1.71 -3.47 -1.82
CA TRP A 10 0.66 -3.87 -2.75
C TRP A 10 -0.68 -3.84 -2.03
N ILE A 11 -1.69 -3.28 -2.67
CA ILE A 11 -3.06 -3.22 -2.16
C ILE A 11 -3.98 -3.83 -3.21
N ASP A 12 -4.84 -4.75 -2.81
CA ASP A 12 -5.91 -5.26 -3.67
C ASP A 12 -7.19 -4.46 -3.38
N ILE A 13 -7.85 -3.93 -4.39
CA ILE A 13 -9.06 -3.08 -4.32
C ILE A 13 -10.20 -3.79 -5.04
N HIS A 14 -11.30 -4.04 -4.33
CA HIS A 14 -12.50 -4.62 -4.94
C HIS A 14 -13.50 -3.52 -5.36
N MET A 15 -13.88 -3.50 -6.64
CA MET A 15 -14.70 -2.42 -7.23
C MET A 15 -16.22 -2.61 -7.04
N ASN A 16 -16.68 -3.81 -6.67
CA ASN A 16 -18.11 -4.08 -6.42
C ASN A 16 -18.57 -3.43 -5.10
N PRO A 17 -19.58 -2.54 -5.07
CA PRO A 17 -20.02 -1.79 -3.87
C PRO A 17 -20.39 -2.65 -2.65
N VAL A 18 -20.89 -3.88 -2.85
CA VAL A 18 -21.17 -4.83 -1.76
C VAL A 18 -19.86 -5.41 -1.19
N LEU A 19 -18.85 -5.54 -2.04
CA LEU A 19 -17.50 -6.05 -1.71
C LEU A 19 -16.48 -4.91 -1.54
N THR A 20 -16.83 -3.65 -1.76
CA THR A 20 -15.97 -2.48 -1.54
C THR A 20 -15.66 -2.34 -0.04
N MET A 21 -16.52 -2.89 0.81
CA MET A 21 -16.28 -3.09 2.24
C MET A 21 -15.35 -4.26 2.55
N ALA A 22 -15.15 -5.18 1.61
CA ALA A 22 -14.49 -6.46 1.82
C ALA A 22 -13.29 -6.66 0.88
N ARG A 23 -12.10 -6.57 1.49
CA ARG A 23 -10.77 -6.93 0.98
C ARG A 23 -10.01 -5.76 0.35
N TRP A 24 -9.36 -5.03 1.26
CA TRP A 24 -8.20 -4.19 1.00
C TRP A 24 -7.00 -4.85 1.69
N GLY A 25 -6.39 -5.82 1.01
CA GLY A 25 -5.28 -6.60 1.58
C GLY A 25 -3.93 -5.96 1.25
N VAL A 26 -3.19 -5.54 2.27
CA VAL A 26 -1.79 -5.09 2.09
C VAL A 26 -0.91 -6.33 1.94
N SER A 27 -0.37 -6.55 0.74
CA SER A 27 0.69 -7.52 0.52
C SER A 27 2.02 -6.78 0.44
N ILE A 28 2.90 -7.04 1.40
CA ILE A 28 4.28 -6.59 1.35
C ILE A 28 5.08 -7.80 0.88
N PRO A 29 5.83 -7.72 -0.23
CA PRO A 29 6.70 -8.81 -0.65
C PRO A 29 7.65 -9.22 0.49
N GLY A 30 7.59 -10.49 0.87
CA GLY A 30 8.32 -11.04 2.01
C GLY A 30 7.51 -11.17 3.30
N GLU A 31 6.37 -10.46 3.44
CA GLU A 31 5.49 -10.56 4.60
C GLU A 31 4.09 -11.06 4.21
N LYS A 32 3.65 -12.15 4.84
CA LYS A 32 2.23 -12.56 4.78
C LYS A 32 1.47 -11.78 5.84
N LYS A 33 0.80 -10.70 5.45
CA LYS A 33 -0.23 -10.06 6.28
C LYS A 33 -1.60 -10.63 5.95
N GLU A 34 -2.47 -10.70 6.95
CA GLU A 34 -3.86 -11.05 6.72
C GLU A 34 -4.52 -9.99 5.83
N ARG A 35 -5.53 -10.41 5.07
CA ARG A 35 -6.30 -9.47 4.25
C ARG A 35 -7.20 -8.66 5.19
N GLU A 36 -7.00 -7.35 5.21
CA GLU A 36 -7.72 -6.46 6.12
C GLU A 36 -8.80 -5.63 5.39
N GLY A 37 -9.57 -4.86 6.16
CA GLY A 37 -10.56 -3.91 5.64
C GLY A 37 -9.92 -2.59 5.19
N LYS A 38 -10.69 -1.76 4.47
CA LYS A 38 -10.25 -0.46 3.94
C LYS A 38 -9.59 0.44 4.99
N ASP A 39 -10.22 0.57 6.15
CA ASP A 39 -9.79 1.47 7.24
C ASP A 39 -8.37 1.17 7.72
N ASN A 40 -7.96 -0.11 7.68
CA ASN A 40 -6.65 -0.53 8.15
C ASN A 40 -5.54 -0.21 7.16
N VAL A 41 -5.82 -0.11 5.86
CA VAL A 41 -4.81 0.31 4.87
C VAL A 41 -4.61 1.80 4.90
N GLU A 42 -5.70 2.58 5.07
CA GLU A 42 -5.59 4.01 5.29
C GLU A 42 -4.77 4.28 6.56
N ARG A 43 -5.05 3.53 7.64
CA ARG A 43 -4.23 3.53 8.85
C ARG A 43 -2.78 3.16 8.54
N TYR A 44 -2.53 2.09 7.78
CA TYR A 44 -1.17 1.64 7.46
C TYR A 44 -0.38 2.67 6.63
N ALA A 45 -0.99 3.28 5.61
CA ALA A 45 -0.38 4.35 4.82
C ALA A 45 -0.10 5.59 5.69
N SER A 46 -1.02 5.92 6.60
CA SER A 46 -0.86 7.01 7.56
C SER A 46 0.27 6.73 8.55
N GLU A 47 0.39 5.49 9.06
CA GLU A 47 1.48 5.05 9.91
C GLU A 47 2.84 5.09 9.19
N LEU A 48 2.88 4.79 7.89
CA LEU A 48 4.09 4.94 7.09
C LEU A 48 4.47 6.42 6.97
N GLY A 49 3.51 7.30 6.69
CA GLY A 49 3.71 8.75 6.69
C GLY A 49 4.24 9.27 8.03
N ALA A 50 3.66 8.84 9.14
CA ALA A 50 4.11 9.16 10.49
C ALA A 50 5.55 8.68 10.76
N ARG A 51 5.98 7.59 10.11
CA ARG A 51 7.35 7.05 10.15
C ARG A 51 8.30 7.69 9.12
N GLY A 52 7.94 8.84 8.54
CA GLY A 52 8.77 9.59 7.60
C GLY A 52 8.84 8.98 6.20
N TRP A 53 7.95 8.05 5.84
CA TRP A 53 7.84 7.52 4.48
C TRP A 53 6.98 8.43 3.61
N GLU A 54 7.55 8.91 2.51
CA GLU A 54 6.87 9.71 1.50
C GLU A 54 6.35 8.82 0.39
N LEU A 55 5.05 8.88 0.08
CA LEU A 55 4.47 8.24 -1.09
C LEU A 55 4.89 9.01 -2.36
N VAL A 56 5.59 8.35 -3.27
CA VAL A 56 6.15 8.97 -4.47
C VAL A 56 5.57 8.46 -5.77
N ASN A 57 4.94 7.29 -5.76
CA ASN A 57 4.27 6.77 -6.95
C ASN A 57 3.17 5.77 -6.57
N VAL A 58 2.18 5.67 -7.44
CA VAL A 58 1.10 4.69 -7.36
C VAL A 58 0.91 4.08 -8.74
N ILE A 59 1.07 2.76 -8.83
CA ILE A 59 0.78 2.00 -10.05
C ILE A 59 -0.52 1.26 -9.85
N SER A 60 -1.55 1.60 -10.63
CA SER A 60 -2.80 0.85 -10.69
C SER A 60 -2.73 -0.23 -11.76
N GLY A 61 -3.18 -1.43 -11.44
CA GLY A 61 -3.46 -2.52 -12.37
C GLY A 61 -4.87 -3.07 -12.13
N SER A 62 -5.35 -3.93 -13.01
CA SER A 62 -6.60 -4.67 -12.80
C SER A 62 -6.36 -6.15 -13.07
N ASP A 63 -7.13 -7.02 -12.42
CA ASP A 63 -7.16 -8.43 -12.78
C ASP A 63 -7.76 -8.63 -14.19
N GLN A 64 -7.61 -9.83 -14.74
CA GLN A 64 -8.11 -10.19 -16.07
C GLN A 64 -9.63 -10.04 -16.24
N HIS A 65 -10.36 -9.88 -15.13
CA HIS A 65 -11.82 -9.74 -15.12
C HIS A 65 -12.25 -8.28 -14.90
N GLY A 66 -11.32 -7.36 -14.61
CA GLY A 66 -11.61 -5.97 -14.27
C GLY A 66 -12.33 -5.79 -12.92
N ILE A 67 -12.36 -6.82 -12.08
CA ILE A 67 -13.15 -6.83 -10.83
C ILE A 67 -12.28 -6.36 -9.65
N ILE A 68 -11.02 -6.77 -9.65
CA ILE A 68 -10.04 -6.39 -8.64
C ILE A 68 -9.04 -5.43 -9.26
N THR A 69 -9.04 -4.19 -8.80
CA THR A 69 -7.96 -3.24 -9.09
C THR A 69 -6.82 -3.50 -8.11
N LYS A 70 -5.60 -3.68 -8.58
CA LYS A 70 -4.40 -3.77 -7.72
C LYS A 70 -3.71 -2.42 -7.71
N GLY A 71 -3.30 -1.91 -6.57
CA GLY A 71 -2.45 -0.74 -6.43
C GLY A 71 -1.08 -1.15 -5.91
N ILE A 72 0.00 -0.66 -6.51
CA ILE A 72 1.34 -0.74 -5.93
C ILE A 72 1.73 0.68 -5.51
N LEU A 73 1.90 0.87 -4.21
CA LEU A 73 2.33 2.12 -3.61
C LEU A 73 3.85 2.10 -3.43
N PHE A 74 4.51 3.14 -3.91
CA PHE A 74 5.96 3.32 -3.80
C PHE A 74 6.25 4.41 -2.80
N PHE A 75 6.99 4.05 -1.75
CA PHE A 75 7.43 4.97 -0.72
C PHE A 75 8.95 5.13 -0.77
N LYS A 76 9.43 6.33 -0.41
CA LYS A 76 10.84 6.58 -0.12
C LYS A 76 11.00 7.28 1.22
N ARG A 77 12.18 7.17 1.83
CA ARG A 77 12.61 8.01 2.96
C ARG A 77 14.12 8.20 2.94
N PRO A 78 14.68 9.27 3.53
CA PRO A 78 16.12 9.42 3.63
C PRO A 78 16.70 8.40 4.62
N VAL A 79 17.88 7.85 4.29
CA VAL A 79 18.60 6.90 5.16
C VAL A 79 19.08 7.65 6.41
N GLY A 80 18.81 7.08 7.60
CA GLY A 80 19.12 7.71 8.89
C GLY A 80 18.01 8.62 9.41
N HIS A 81 16.82 8.60 8.80
CA HIS A 81 15.64 9.25 9.38
C HIS A 81 15.18 8.48 10.62
N GLU A 82 15.64 8.92 11.79
CA GLU A 82 15.06 8.54 13.08
C GLU A 82 13.77 9.33 13.28
N VAL A 83 12.72 8.65 13.75
CA VAL A 83 11.37 9.20 13.99
C VAL A 83 11.10 9.09 15.48
#